data_AF-A0A2E3HTJ7-F1
#
_entry.id   AF-A0A2E3HTJ7-F1
#
_cell.length_a   1.000
_cell.length_b   1.000
_cell.length_c   1.000
_cell.angle_alpha   90.00
_cell.angle_beta   90.00
_cell.angle_gamma   90.00
#
_symmetry.space_group_name_H-M   'P 1'
#
loop_
_entity.id
_entity.type
_entity.pdbx_description
1 polymer ?
#
loop_
_entity_poly.entity_id
_entity_poly.type
_entity_poly.pdbx_seq_one_letter_code
_entity_poly.pdbx_strand_id
1 'polypeptide(L)' 'MESDVLAYNNVSVEVAQELGVFINDLFQVIVDVGRDSYLSPDGVHFTAAGYELLGKSVVDYVKPLF' A
#
# COMPACT_ATOMS: atom_id res chain seq x y z
N MET A 1 14.14 -5.79 6.43
CA MET A 1 13.05 -5.73 7.44
C MET A 1 12.64 -4.26 7.57
N GLU A 2 11.45 -3.85 7.12
CA GLU A 2 10.91 -2.46 7.15
C GLU A 2 11.76 -1.33 6.52
N SER A 3 13.00 -1.09 6.93
CA SER A 3 13.91 -0.13 6.30
C SER A 3 14.10 -0.38 4.81
N ASP A 4 14.18 -1.65 4.42
CA ASP A 4 14.30 -2.05 3.01
C ASP A 4 13.01 -1.76 2.24
N VAL A 5 11.85 -1.89 2.89
CA VAL A 5 10.54 -1.57 2.29
C VAL A 5 10.43 -0.06 2.08
N LEU A 6 10.83 0.74 3.06
CA LEU A 6 10.85 2.20 2.94
C LEU A 6 11.81 2.67 1.85
N ALA A 7 13.03 2.12 1.81
CA ALA A 7 14.01 2.45 0.76
C ALA A 7 13.49 2.08 -0.63
N TYR A 8 12.89 0.90 -0.78
CA TYR A 8 12.29 0.46 -2.04
C TYR A 8 11.11 1.36 -2.46
N ASN A 9 10.22 1.71 -1.53
CA ASN A 9 9.08 2.58 -1.81
C ASN A 9 9.53 3.98 -2.20
N ASN A 10 10.53 4.55 -1.54
CA ASN A 10 11.07 5.87 -1.89
C ASN A 10 11.60 5.90 -3.33
N VAL A 11 12.40 4.91 -3.73
CA VAL A 11 12.88 4.78 -5.11
C VAL A 11 11.73 4.59 -6.09
N SER A 12 10.72 3.79 -5.72
CA SER A 12 9.53 3.56 -6.56
C SER A 12 8.72 4.85 -6.77
N VAL A 13 8.60 5.68 -5.73
CA VAL A 13 7.93 7.00 -5.80
C VAL A 13 8.69 7.94 -6.72
N GLU A 14 10.01 8.02 -6.61
CA GLU A 14 10.86 8.84 -7.49
C GLU A 14 10.66 8.47 -8.96
N VAL A 15 10.78 7.17 -9.29
CA VAL A 15 10.60 6.67 -10.68
C VAL A 15 9.18 6.93 -11.20
N ALA A 16 8.16 6.70 -10.37
CA ALA A 16 6.77 6.93 -10.77
C ALA A 16 6.49 8.42 -11.04
N GLN A 17 7.04 9.32 -10.23
CA GLN A 17 6.94 10.78 -10.45
C GLN A 17 7.61 11.20 -11.75
N GLU A 18 8.81 10.70 -12.05
CA GLU A 18 9.51 10.98 -13.30
C GLU A 18 8.71 10.55 -14.54
N LEU A 19 7.97 9.46 -14.45
CA LEU A 19 7.18 8.89 -15.54
C LEU A 19 5.72 9.38 -15.57
N GLY A 20 5.31 10.22 -14.61
CA GLY A 20 3.92 10.68 -14.49
C GLY A 20 2.93 9.57 -14.14
N VAL A 21 3.40 8.51 -13.45
CA VAL A 21 2.58 7.39 -12.99
C VAL A 21 1.93 7.73 -11.66
N PHE A 22 0.61 7.57 -11.60
CA PHE A 22 -0.19 7.76 -10.39
C PHE A 22 0.08 6.65 -9.35
N ILE A 23 0.21 7.01 -8.07
CA ILE A 23 0.52 6.08 -6.97
C ILE A 23 -0.64 6.01 -5.97
N ASN A 24 -1.24 4.83 -5.80
CA ASN A 24 -2.04 4.54 -4.62
C ASN A 24 -1.09 4.05 -3.51
N ASP A 25 -0.86 4.89 -2.49
CA ASP A 25 0.02 4.55 -1.37
C ASP A 25 -0.65 3.58 -0.38
N LEU A 26 -0.65 2.30 -0.72
CA LEU A 26 -1.20 1.23 0.13
C LEU A 26 -0.38 1.01 1.40
N PHE A 27 0.89 1.42 1.42
CA PHE A 27 1.73 1.33 2.61
C PHE A 27 1.21 2.31 3.67
N GLN A 28 0.97 3.56 3.30
CA GLN A 28 0.43 4.54 4.25
C GLN A 28 -0.99 4.17 4.71
N VAL A 29 -1.85 3.69 3.80
CA VAL A 29 -3.21 3.24 4.13
C VAL A 29 -3.22 2.20 5.24
N ILE A 30 -2.34 1.20 5.18
CA ILE A 30 -2.31 0.14 6.18
C ILE A 30 -1.61 0.57 7.48
N VAL A 31 -0.64 1.49 7.40
CA VAL A 31 0.02 2.09 8.57
C VAL A 31 -0.98 2.90 9.39
N ASP A 32 -1.80 3.74 8.74
CA ASP A 32 -2.76 4.63 9.41
C ASP A 32 -3.81 3.89 10.23
N VAL A 33 -4.17 2.67 9.80
CA VAL A 33 -5.17 1.81 10.48
C VAL A 33 -4.55 0.78 11.42
N GLY A 34 -3.23 0.80 11.60
CA GLY A 34 -2.53 -0.14 12.48
C GLY A 34 -2.22 -1.49 11.81
N ARG A 35 -1.25 -1.48 10.89
CA ARG A 35 -0.82 -2.62 10.05
C ARG A 35 -0.79 -3.98 10.75
N ASP A 36 -0.18 -4.03 11.94
CA ASP A 36 0.05 -5.30 12.64
C ASP A 36 -1.26 -5.99 13.08
N SER A 37 -2.36 -5.24 13.20
CA SER A 37 -3.69 -5.81 13.47
C SER A 37 -4.29 -6.54 12.27
N TYR A 38 -3.74 -6.32 11.08
CA TYR A 38 -4.22 -6.87 9.82
C TYR A 38 -3.26 -7.88 9.19
N LEU A 39 -2.07 -8.08 9.74
CA LEU A 39 -1.11 -9.08 9.27
C LEU A 39 -1.51 -10.49 9.69
N SER A 40 -1.24 -11.44 8.82
CA SER A 40 -1.27 -12.85 9.14
C SER A 40 -0.09 -13.22 10.06
N PRO A 41 -0.10 -14.40 10.70
CA PRO A 41 1.01 -14.85 11.55
C PRO A 41 2.37 -14.94 10.85
N ASP A 42 2.43 -14.94 9.51
CA ASP A 42 3.70 -14.91 8.78
C ASP A 42 4.37 -13.53 8.74
N GLY A 43 3.68 -12.49 9.20
CA GLY A 43 4.20 -11.13 9.31
C GLY A 43 4.38 -10.41 7.96
N VAL A 44 3.90 -10.99 6.85
CA VAL A 44 4.06 -10.44 5.50
C VAL A 44 2.73 -10.31 4.78
N HIS A 45 1.90 -11.37 4.79
CA HIS A 45 0.61 -11.35 4.12
C HIS A 45 -0.46 -10.73 5.02
N PHE A 46 -1.47 -10.10 4.42
CA PHE A 46 -2.60 -9.57 5.16
C PHE A 46 -3.68 -10.65 5.37
N THR A 47 -4.45 -10.47 6.43
CA THR A 47 -5.70 -11.21 6.66
C THR A 47 -6.75 -10.84 5.61
N ALA A 48 -7.84 -11.60 5.54
CA ALA A 48 -8.96 -11.29 4.66
C ALA A 48 -9.50 -9.86 4.87
N ALA A 49 -9.61 -9.41 6.11
CA ALA A 49 -10.04 -8.05 6.44
C ALA A 49 -9.05 -6.98 5.94
N GLY A 50 -7.74 -7.26 6.03
CA GLY A 50 -6.71 -6.37 5.49
C GLY A 50 -6.78 -6.27 3.96
N TYR A 51 -6.99 -7.39 3.28
CA TYR A 51 -7.19 -7.38 1.82
C TYR A 51 -8.46 -6.63 1.40
N GLU A 52 -9.56 -6.76 2.14
CA GLU A 52 -10.79 -6.03 1.86
C GLU A 52 -10.59 -4.51 2.00
N LEU A 53 -9.91 -4.09 3.08
CA LEU A 53 -9.56 -2.68 3.32
C LEU A 53 -8.69 -2.10 2.20
N LEU A 54 -7.61 -2.81 1.84
CA LEU A 54 -6.71 -2.37 0.78
C LEU A 54 -7.39 -2.38 -0.59
N GLY A 55 -8.19 -3.41 -0.88
CA GLY A 55 -8.96 -3.49 -2.12
C GLY A 55 -9.94 -2.33 -2.27
N LYS A 56 -10.61 -1.93 -1.19
CA LYS A 56 -11.46 -0.73 -1.17
C LYS A 56 -10.66 0.53 -1.48
N SER A 57 -9.47 0.71 -0.90
CA SER A 57 -8.59 1.84 -1.22
C SER A 57 -8.27 1.89 -2.72
N VAL A 58 -7.95 0.74 -3.34
CA VAL A 58 -7.65 0.67 -4.77
C VAL A 58 -8.85 1.09 -5.60
N VAL A 59 -10.03 0.56 -5.30
CA VAL A 59 -11.27 0.92 -5.99
C VAL A 59 -11.53 2.42 -5.89
N ASP A 60 -11.46 3.00 -4.69
CA ASP A 60 -11.70 4.42 -4.48
C ASP A 60 -10.66 5.29 -5.21
N TYR A 61 -9.41 4.82 -5.34
CA TYR A 61 -8.34 5.50 -6.05
C TYR A 61 -8.52 5.50 -7.58
N VAL A 62 -8.91 4.36 -8.17
CA VAL A 62 -9.05 4.24 -9.64
C VAL A 62 -10.41 4.67 -10.16
N LYS A 63 -11.46 4.69 -9.33
CA LYS A 63 -12.82 5.02 -9.74
C LYS A 63 -12.94 6.35 -10.51
N PRO A 64 -12.24 7.44 -10.17
CA PRO A 64 -12.30 8.70 -10.93
C PRO A 64 -11.72 8.63 -12.36
N LEU A 65 -11.06 7.52 -12.73
CA LEU A 65 -10.46 7.34 -14.05
C LEU A 65 -11.43 6.75 -15.09
N PHE A 66 -12.64 6.40 -14.69
CA PHE A 66 -13.70 5.82 -15.52
C PHE A 66 -15.01 6.61 -15.35
#